data_AF-A0A6P0IYV3-F1
#
_entry.id   AF-A0A6P0IYV3-F1
#
_cell.length_a   1.000
_cell.length_b   1.000
_cell.length_c   1.000
_cell.angle_alpha   90.00
_cell.angle_beta   90.00
_cell.angle_gamma   90.00
#
_symmetry.space_group_name_H-M   'P 1'
#
loop_
_entity.id
_entity.type
_entity.pdbx_description
1 polymer ?
#
loop_
_entity_poly.entity_id
_entity_poly.type
_entity_poly.pdbx_seq_one_letter_code
_entity_poly.pdbx_strand_id
1 'polypeptide(L)'
;GQAASLSNCQPFSDRNFLFTHNGFIENFRPTLYQPIRSHIRDALYQKIEGTTDSEHIFALFLNELARVDGNWEKALQGTLNTLFKLAKPYGVKVLANIVISDGNQLIASRCAIGSTPPSLYWLQNAPHFPNSVIIASEPLFPGNWNPFPESSMICVGEDLKINMHPIDL
;
A
#
# COMPACT_ATOMS: atom_id res chain seq x y z
N GLY A 1 16.93 1.88 23.69
CA GLY A 1 16.04 2.01 22.53
C GLY A 1 16.82 2.69 21.43
N GLN A 2 16.92 2.06 20.26
CA GLN A 2 17.45 2.76 19.09
C GLN A 2 16.47 3.88 18.72
N ALA A 3 16.99 5.08 18.49
CA ALA A 3 16.20 6.16 17.91
C ALA A 3 15.59 5.64 16.60
N ALA A 4 14.27 5.70 16.47
CA ALA A 4 13.63 5.48 15.18
C ALA A 4 14.19 6.54 14.23
N SER A 5 15.00 6.12 13.26
CA SER A 5 15.42 7.01 12.18
C SER A 5 14.17 7.52 11.48
N LEU A 6 14.08 8.83 11.26
CA LEU A 6 12.96 9.46 10.55
C LEU A 6 12.70 8.78 9.19
N SER A 7 13.75 8.23 8.57
CA SER A 7 13.68 7.45 7.32
C SER A 7 12.89 6.14 7.41
N ASN A 8 12.52 5.67 8.60
CA ASN A 8 11.68 4.48 8.79
C ASN A 8 10.26 4.82 9.28
N CYS A 9 9.92 6.11 9.36
CA CYS A 9 8.62 6.56 9.83
C CYS A 9 7.69 6.84 8.65
N GLN A 10 6.51 6.22 8.65
CA GLN A 10 5.45 6.52 7.69
C GLN A 10 4.76 7.86 8.01
N PRO A 11 4.16 8.55 7.03
CA PRO A 11 4.07 8.17 5.61
C PRO A 11 5.40 8.35 4.86
N PHE A 12 5.67 7.47 3.89
CA PHE A 12 6.73 7.70 2.91
C PHE A 12 6.23 8.68 1.84
N SER A 13 7.13 9.47 1.26
CA SER A 13 6.76 10.44 0.23
C SER A 13 7.74 10.50 -0.93
N ASP A 14 7.23 10.70 -2.14
CA ASP A 14 8.03 11.02 -3.33
C ASP A 14 7.23 12.01 -4.19
N ARG A 15 7.76 13.22 -4.37
CA ARG A 15 7.06 14.34 -5.03
C ARG A 15 5.70 14.59 -4.36
N ASN A 16 4.60 14.28 -5.04
CA ASN A 16 3.25 14.51 -4.54
C ASN A 16 2.65 13.26 -3.86
N PHE A 17 3.29 12.09 -4.01
CA PHE A 17 2.78 10.85 -3.46
C PHE A 17 3.05 10.76 -1.96
N LEU A 18 2.04 10.34 -1.21
CA LEU A 18 2.11 9.86 0.16
C LEU A 18 1.74 8.38 0.19
N PHE A 19 2.47 7.59 0.97
CA PHE A 19 2.29 6.14 1.06
C PHE A 19 2.31 5.68 2.51
N THR A 20 1.34 4.83 2.87
CA THR A 20 1.33 4.08 4.13
C THR A 20 1.13 2.59 3.87
N HIS A 21 1.67 1.78 4.77
CA HIS A 21 1.62 0.33 4.71
C HIS A 21 1.39 -0.22 6.12
N ASN A 22 0.23 -0.85 6.33
CA ASN A 22 -0.08 -1.59 7.54
C ASN A 22 0.03 -3.09 7.25
N GLY A 23 1.12 -3.68 7.70
CA GLY A 23 1.47 -5.05 7.40
C GLY A 23 2.97 -5.27 7.53
N PHE A 24 3.43 -6.41 7.05
CA PHE A 24 4.84 -6.76 7.05
C PHE A 24 5.16 -7.83 6.02
N ILE A 25 6.42 -7.88 5.60
CA ILE A 25 7.02 -9.04 4.93
C ILE A 25 7.81 -9.84 5.97
N GLU A 26 7.41 -11.08 6.20
CA GLU A 26 8.10 -11.97 7.13
C GLU A 26 9.54 -12.22 6.65
N ASN A 27 10.50 -12.09 7.57
CA ASN A 27 11.93 -12.21 7.28
C ASN A 27 12.41 -11.33 6.12
N PHE A 28 11.86 -10.11 5.97
CA PHE A 28 12.13 -9.21 4.83
C PHE A 28 13.61 -9.09 4.42
N ARG A 29 14.51 -8.82 5.38
CA ARG A 29 15.95 -8.57 5.12
C ARG A 29 16.65 -9.75 4.42
N PRO A 30 16.57 -11.00 4.93
CA PRO A 30 17.16 -12.15 4.24
C PRO A 30 16.37 -12.65 3.03
N THR A 31 15.14 -12.18 2.79
CA THR A 31 14.27 -12.68 1.71
C THR A 31 14.05 -11.63 0.62
N LEU A 32 13.09 -10.72 0.77
CA LEU A 32 12.64 -9.81 -0.29
C LEU A 32 13.43 -8.52 -0.42
N TYR A 33 14.31 -8.18 0.53
CA TYR A 33 15.10 -6.93 0.49
C TYR A 33 15.88 -6.75 -0.81
N GLN A 34 16.72 -7.74 -1.16
CA GLN A 34 17.53 -7.71 -2.38
C GLN A 34 16.70 -7.97 -3.65
N PRO A 35 15.73 -8.93 -3.67
CA PRO A 35 14.87 -9.15 -4.83
C PRO A 35 14.03 -7.93 -5.23
N ILE A 36 13.42 -7.20 -4.30
CA ILE A 36 12.66 -5.98 -4.63
C ILE A 36 13.61 -4.93 -5.21
N ARG A 37 14.76 -4.70 -4.56
CA ARG A 37 15.78 -3.76 -5.04
C ARG A 37 16.29 -4.08 -6.44
N SER A 38 16.37 -5.36 -6.80
CA SER A 38 16.80 -5.81 -8.13
C SER A 38 15.71 -5.68 -9.20
N HIS A 39 14.45 -5.54 -8.78
CA HIS A 39 13.31 -5.42 -9.68
C HIS A 39 13.05 -3.97 -10.12
N ILE A 40 13.41 -3.00 -9.27
CA ILE A 40 13.16 -1.59 -9.52
C ILE A 40 14.28 -0.93 -10.35
N ARG A 41 13.93 0.11 -11.11
CA ARG A 41 14.90 0.93 -11.87
C ARG A 41 15.91 1.58 -10.94
N ASP A 42 17.14 1.78 -11.42
CA ASP A 42 18.24 2.35 -10.63
C ASP A 42 17.88 3.69 -9.96
N ALA A 43 17.19 4.59 -10.68
CA ALA A 43 16.75 5.87 -10.10
C ALA A 43 15.84 5.74 -8.86
N LEU A 44 15.09 4.65 -8.71
CA LEU A 44 14.29 4.35 -7.51
C LEU A 44 15.10 3.59 -6.46
N TYR A 45 16.01 2.71 -6.90
CA TYR A 45 16.95 2.04 -5.99
C TYR A 45 17.75 3.04 -5.15
N GLN A 46 18.25 4.11 -5.79
CA GLN A 46 19.05 5.16 -5.14
C GLN A 46 18.23 6.03 -4.18
N LYS A 47 16.89 6.02 -4.26
CA LYS A 47 15.99 6.81 -3.39
C LYS A 47 15.63 6.10 -2.09
N ILE A 48 15.88 4.79 -1.97
CA ILE A 48 15.58 4.06 -0.74
C ILE A 48 16.67 4.37 0.29
N GLU A 49 16.32 5.12 1.34
CA GLU A 49 17.22 5.56 2.40
C GLU A 49 17.17 4.65 3.64
N GLY A 50 16.00 4.08 3.92
CA GLY A 50 15.76 3.20 5.05
C GLY A 50 15.93 1.72 4.73
N THR A 51 15.44 0.90 5.67
CA THR A 51 15.59 -0.57 5.61
C THR A 51 14.28 -1.32 5.84
N THR A 52 13.16 -0.59 5.84
CA THR A 52 11.82 -1.18 6.04
C THR A 52 11.31 -1.79 4.76
N ASP A 53 10.50 -2.83 4.89
CA ASP A 53 9.72 -3.39 3.78
C ASP A 53 8.81 -2.32 3.15
N SER A 54 8.20 -1.49 3.97
CA SER A 54 7.24 -0.45 3.58
C SER A 54 7.82 0.54 2.57
N GLU A 55 9.05 1.03 2.79
CA GLU A 55 9.73 1.91 1.84
C GLU A 55 10.06 1.20 0.52
N HIS A 56 10.44 -0.07 0.59
CA HIS A 56 10.75 -0.88 -0.60
C HIS A 56 9.49 -1.19 -1.40
N ILE A 57 8.36 -1.43 -0.73
CA ILE A 57 7.05 -1.58 -1.37
C ILE A 57 6.65 -0.27 -2.06
N PHE A 58 6.88 0.88 -1.42
CA PHE A 58 6.60 2.18 -2.05
C PHE A 58 7.46 2.41 -3.30
N ALA A 59 8.77 2.13 -3.23
CA ALA A 59 9.64 2.20 -4.40
C ALA A 59 9.20 1.26 -5.53
N LEU A 60 8.73 0.05 -5.18
CA LEU A 60 8.15 -0.89 -6.15
C LEU A 60 6.87 -0.33 -6.79
N PHE A 61 5.98 0.30 -6.00
CA PHE A 61 4.80 0.96 -6.55
C PHE A 61 5.15 2.05 -7.56
N LEU A 62 6.10 2.94 -7.23
CA LEU A 62 6.54 3.98 -8.16
C LEU A 62 7.16 3.39 -9.45
N ASN A 63 7.85 2.26 -9.33
CA ASN A 63 8.39 1.53 -10.48
C ASN A 63 7.27 1.01 -11.40
N GLU A 64 6.28 0.35 -10.80
CA GLU A 64 5.13 -0.19 -11.53
C GLU A 64 4.30 0.93 -12.15
N LEU A 65 4.09 2.04 -11.43
CA LEU A 65 3.38 3.21 -11.93
C LEU A 65 4.03 3.79 -13.18
N ALA A 66 5.36 3.88 -13.20
CA ALA A 66 6.12 4.32 -14.37
C ALA A 66 6.19 3.26 -15.49
N ARG A 67 5.77 2.01 -15.25
CA ARG A 67 5.69 0.93 -16.26
C ARG A 67 4.33 0.89 -16.94
N VAL A 68 3.27 1.33 -16.26
CA VAL A 68 1.89 1.30 -16.74
C VAL A 68 1.35 2.70 -17.06
N ASP A 69 2.24 3.63 -17.38
CA ASP A 69 1.95 5.00 -17.82
C ASP A 69 1.01 5.76 -16.86
N GLY A 70 1.25 5.64 -15.56
CA GLY A 70 0.53 6.40 -14.54
C GLY A 70 -0.84 5.84 -14.17
N ASN A 71 -1.21 4.61 -14.59
CA ASN A 71 -2.44 3.97 -14.15
C ASN A 71 -2.28 3.34 -12.74
N TRP A 72 -2.96 3.89 -11.73
CA TRP A 72 -2.76 3.52 -10.33
C TRP A 72 -3.26 2.11 -9.99
N GLU A 73 -4.42 1.72 -10.51
CA GLU A 73 -4.98 0.38 -10.31
C GLU A 73 -4.03 -0.70 -10.83
N LYS A 74 -3.55 -0.54 -12.08
CA LYS A 74 -2.57 -1.45 -12.68
C LYS A 74 -1.24 -1.43 -11.93
N ALA A 75 -0.82 -0.27 -11.44
CA ALA A 75 0.42 -0.14 -10.68
C ALA A 75 0.34 -0.87 -9.33
N LEU A 76 -0.74 -0.68 -8.59
CA LEU A 76 -0.95 -1.35 -7.31
C LEU A 76 -1.13 -2.86 -7.50
N GLN A 77 -1.88 -3.30 -8.53
CA GLN A 77 -1.99 -4.72 -8.86
C GLN A 77 -0.63 -5.31 -9.26
N GLY A 78 0.13 -4.62 -10.11
CA GLY A 78 1.49 -5.02 -10.49
C GLY A 78 2.42 -5.13 -9.28
N THR A 79 2.31 -4.19 -8.33
CA THR A 79 3.09 -4.19 -7.09
C THR A 79 2.80 -5.43 -6.25
N LEU A 80 1.52 -5.71 -5.99
CA LEU A 80 1.09 -6.86 -5.20
C LEU A 80 1.48 -8.19 -5.88
N ASN A 81 1.27 -8.31 -7.19
CA ASN A 81 1.67 -9.48 -7.96
C ASN A 81 3.18 -9.73 -7.89
N THR A 82 3.99 -8.68 -8.01
CA THR A 82 5.43 -8.79 -7.88
C THR A 82 5.83 -9.18 -6.46
N LEU A 83 5.25 -8.58 -5.42
CA LEU A 83 5.53 -8.95 -4.03
C LEU A 83 5.25 -10.43 -3.77
N PHE A 84 4.07 -10.91 -4.16
CA PHE A 84 3.66 -12.29 -3.88
C PHE A 84 4.46 -13.29 -4.71
N LYS A 85 4.79 -12.94 -5.97
CA LYS A 85 5.70 -13.74 -6.79
C LYS A 85 7.09 -13.83 -6.18
N LEU A 86 7.64 -12.73 -5.66
CA LEU A 86 8.96 -12.70 -5.02
C LEU A 86 8.98 -13.43 -3.67
N ALA A 87 7.87 -13.45 -2.95
CA ALA A 87 7.75 -14.15 -1.67
C ALA A 87 7.62 -15.67 -1.82
N LYS A 88 7.00 -16.14 -2.90
CA LYS A 88 6.70 -17.57 -3.12
C LYS A 88 7.90 -18.52 -2.94
N PRO A 89 9.12 -18.25 -3.48
CA PRO A 89 10.27 -19.12 -3.30
C PRO A 89 10.76 -19.23 -1.84
N TYR A 90 10.49 -18.22 -1.02
CA TYR A 90 10.89 -18.19 0.39
C TYR A 90 9.80 -18.71 1.33
N GLY A 91 8.57 -18.90 0.85
CA GLY A 91 7.44 -19.34 1.66
C GLY A 91 7.07 -18.38 2.79
N VAL A 92 7.40 -17.09 2.66
CA VAL A 92 7.19 -16.07 3.68
C VAL A 92 5.82 -15.43 3.58
N LYS A 93 5.28 -15.01 4.72
CA LYS A 93 4.05 -14.22 4.79
C LYS A 93 4.28 -12.79 4.28
N VAL A 94 3.27 -12.25 3.61
CA VAL A 94 3.22 -10.84 3.22
C VAL A 94 1.83 -10.31 3.54
N LEU A 95 1.73 -9.28 4.36
CA LEU A 95 0.50 -8.54 4.63
C LEU A 95 0.71 -7.15 4.05
N ALA A 96 -0.17 -6.70 3.16
CA ALA A 96 0.01 -5.50 2.34
C ALA A 96 -1.27 -4.67 2.31
N ASN A 97 -1.66 -4.11 3.46
CA ASN A 97 -2.65 -3.03 3.46
C ASN A 97 -1.94 -1.74 3.10
N ILE A 98 -2.13 -1.28 1.88
CA ILE A 98 -1.45 -0.12 1.34
C ILE A 98 -2.47 1.00 1.17
N VAL A 99 -2.09 2.24 1.47
CA VAL A 99 -2.86 3.44 1.12
C VAL A 99 -1.93 4.44 0.47
N ILE A 100 -2.32 4.99 -0.67
CA ILE A 100 -1.53 5.92 -1.46
C ILE A 100 -2.41 7.09 -1.86
N SER A 101 -1.89 8.31 -1.78
CA SER A 101 -2.56 9.51 -2.28
C SER A 101 -1.57 10.49 -2.89
N ASP A 102 -2.02 11.32 -3.83
CA ASP A 102 -1.26 12.41 -4.43
C ASP A 102 -1.83 13.80 -4.08
N GLY A 103 -2.81 13.84 -3.17
CA GLY A 103 -3.58 15.02 -2.81
C GLY A 103 -4.88 15.20 -3.61
N ASN A 104 -5.04 14.53 -4.77
CA ASN A 104 -6.24 14.63 -5.61
C ASN A 104 -7.04 13.33 -5.61
N GLN A 105 -6.36 12.19 -5.57
CA GLN A 105 -6.97 10.87 -5.49
C GLN A 105 -6.31 9.99 -4.42
N LEU A 106 -6.98 8.90 -4.09
CA LEU A 106 -6.52 7.89 -3.15
C LEU A 106 -6.76 6.50 -3.74
N ILE A 107 -5.78 5.61 -3.59
CA ILE A 107 -5.94 4.17 -3.81
C ILE A 107 -5.51 3.40 -2.57
N ALA A 108 -6.22 2.32 -2.26
CA ALA A 108 -5.88 1.44 -1.17
C ALA A 108 -6.08 -0.03 -1.53
N SER A 109 -5.31 -0.92 -0.91
CA SER A 109 -5.49 -2.38 -0.99
C SER A 109 -5.63 -3.00 0.39
N ARG A 110 -6.29 -4.16 0.45
CA ARG A 110 -6.27 -5.05 1.61
C ARG A 110 -5.96 -6.48 1.17
N CYS A 111 -4.68 -6.83 1.15
CA CYS A 111 -4.19 -8.12 0.63
C CYS A 111 -3.20 -8.77 1.59
N ALA A 112 -3.17 -10.10 1.59
CA ALA A 112 -2.10 -10.86 2.23
C ALA A 112 -1.92 -12.22 1.56
N ILE A 113 -0.74 -12.81 1.76
CA ILE A 113 -0.45 -14.22 1.51
C ILE A 113 0.13 -14.86 2.78
N GLY A 114 -0.25 -16.12 3.02
CA GLY A 114 0.21 -16.88 4.20
C GLY A 114 -0.38 -16.44 5.54
N SER A 115 -1.31 -15.49 5.55
CA SER A 115 -2.03 -14.99 6.73
C SER A 115 -3.26 -14.17 6.33
N THR A 116 -4.06 -13.76 7.31
CA THR A 116 -5.12 -12.76 7.16
C THR A 116 -4.52 -11.34 7.16
N PRO A 117 -4.91 -10.44 6.24
CA PRO A 117 -4.48 -9.04 6.27
C PRO A 117 -5.09 -8.28 7.46
N PRO A 118 -4.43 -7.23 7.99
CA PRO A 118 -5.01 -6.39 9.03
C PRO A 118 -6.36 -5.83 8.59
N SER A 119 -7.20 -5.42 9.54
CA SER A 119 -8.48 -4.81 9.20
C SER A 119 -8.27 -3.47 8.50
N LEU A 120 -9.20 -3.14 7.62
CA LEU A 120 -9.32 -1.84 7.00
C LEU A 120 -10.81 -1.60 6.78
N TYR A 121 -11.25 -0.37 6.96
CA TYR A 121 -12.63 0.05 6.86
C TYR A 121 -12.69 1.32 6.04
N TRP A 122 -13.83 1.56 5.41
CA TRP A 122 -14.12 2.82 4.76
C TRP A 122 -15.47 3.37 5.20
N LEU A 123 -15.58 4.68 5.19
CA LEU A 123 -16.81 5.42 5.48
C LEU A 123 -16.91 6.58 4.49
N GLN A 124 -18.12 6.86 4.03
CA GLN A 124 -18.40 8.00 3.16
C GLN A 124 -19.50 8.88 3.78
N ASN A 125 -19.33 10.20 3.68
CA ASN A 125 -20.32 11.20 4.10
C ASN A 125 -20.78 11.04 5.55
N ALA A 126 -19.84 10.93 6.50
CA ALA A 126 -20.17 10.98 7.92
C ALA A 126 -20.82 12.33 8.28
N PRO A 127 -21.74 12.38 9.26
CA PRO A 127 -22.38 13.64 9.68
C PRO A 127 -21.39 14.76 10.04
N HIS A 128 -20.27 14.42 10.68
CA HIS A 128 -19.21 15.38 11.05
C HIS A 128 -18.15 15.59 9.95
N PHE A 129 -18.18 14.78 8.89
CA PHE A 129 -17.28 14.85 7.75
C PHE A 129 -18.10 14.74 6.44
N PRO A 130 -18.99 15.72 6.16
CA PRO A 130 -19.80 15.70 4.94
C PRO A 130 -18.90 15.84 3.71
N ASN A 131 -19.32 15.26 2.58
CA ASN A 131 -18.56 15.26 1.32
C ASN A 131 -17.12 14.76 1.52
N SER A 132 -16.98 13.58 2.13
CA SER A 132 -15.68 12.97 2.36
C SER A 132 -15.72 11.45 2.26
N VAL A 133 -14.56 10.86 2.00
CA VAL A 133 -14.30 9.43 2.17
C VAL A 133 -13.18 9.29 3.18
N ILE A 134 -13.36 8.40 4.16
CA ILE A 134 -12.38 8.10 5.20
C ILE A 134 -12.04 6.62 5.08
N ILE A 135 -10.74 6.29 5.04
CA ILE A 135 -10.23 4.92 5.14
C ILE A 135 -9.40 4.82 6.41
N ALA A 136 -9.68 3.82 7.25
CA ALA A 136 -9.03 3.63 8.54
C ALA A 136 -8.89 2.14 8.90
N SER A 137 -7.89 1.79 9.71
CA SER A 137 -7.69 0.40 10.15
C SER A 137 -8.80 -0.12 11.07
N GLU A 138 -9.50 0.78 11.74
CA GLU A 138 -10.63 0.52 12.63
C GLU A 138 -11.64 1.69 12.60
N PRO A 139 -12.93 1.47 12.94
CA PRO A 139 -13.89 2.55 13.11
C PRO A 139 -13.44 3.56 14.16
N LEU A 140 -13.22 4.80 13.75
CA LEU A 140 -12.67 5.85 14.64
C LEU A 140 -13.73 6.53 15.51
N PHE A 141 -15.01 6.44 15.11
CA PHE A 141 -16.16 7.07 15.75
C PHE A 141 -17.45 6.37 15.31
N PRO A 142 -18.59 6.58 16.01
CA PRO A 142 -19.88 6.02 15.59
C PRO A 142 -20.28 6.46 14.17
N GLY A 143 -20.55 5.50 13.29
CA GLY A 143 -20.92 5.77 11.90
C GLY A 143 -21.10 4.50 11.09
N ASN A 144 -21.54 4.66 9.83
CA ASN A 144 -21.78 3.56 8.89
C ASN A 144 -20.47 3.10 8.25
N TRP A 145 -19.54 2.59 9.05
CA TRP A 145 -18.29 2.03 8.57
C TRP A 145 -18.54 0.70 7.85
N ASN A 146 -17.94 0.55 6.68
CA ASN A 146 -17.99 -0.66 5.88
C ASN A 146 -16.65 -1.38 5.98
N PRO A 147 -16.63 -2.69 6.25
CA PRO A 147 -15.40 -3.46 6.21
C PRO A 147 -14.85 -3.47 4.78
N PHE A 148 -13.54 -3.25 4.63
CA PHE A 148 -12.84 -3.39 3.36
C PHE A 148 -12.63 -4.89 3.10
N PRO A 149 -13.17 -5.46 2.01
CA PRO A 149 -13.00 -6.87 1.70
C PRO A 149 -11.53 -7.28 1.50
N GLU A 150 -11.21 -8.53 1.82
CA GLU A 150 -9.89 -9.08 1.51
C GLU A 150 -9.70 -9.25 0.01
N SER A 151 -8.45 -9.19 -0.44
CA SER A 151 -8.06 -9.35 -1.84
C SER A 151 -8.82 -8.38 -2.75
N SER A 152 -8.91 -7.12 -2.31
CA SER A 152 -9.55 -6.06 -3.09
C SER A 152 -8.79 -4.73 -2.97
N MET A 153 -9.04 -3.84 -3.92
CA MET A 153 -8.60 -2.45 -3.90
C MET A 153 -9.79 -1.49 -3.99
N ILE A 154 -9.59 -0.29 -3.45
CA ILE A 154 -10.51 0.84 -3.56
C ILE A 154 -9.76 2.00 -4.21
N CYS A 155 -10.40 2.67 -5.17
CA CYS A 155 -9.99 3.95 -5.72
C CYS A 155 -11.03 5.02 -5.37
N VAL A 156 -10.54 6.20 -5.00
CA VAL A 156 -11.34 7.39 -4.69
C VAL A 156 -10.74 8.57 -5.45
N GLY A 157 -11.49 9.12 -6.39
CA GLY A 157 -11.11 10.34 -7.12
C GLY A 157 -11.61 11.62 -6.44
N GLU A 158 -11.36 12.75 -7.08
CA GLU A 158 -11.83 14.08 -6.62
C GLU A 158 -13.37 14.17 -6.52
N ASP A 159 -14.10 13.36 -7.30
CA ASP A 159 -15.56 13.28 -7.25
C ASP A 159 -16.08 12.47 -6.04
N LEU A 160 -15.17 11.99 -5.21
CA LEU A 160 -15.40 11.18 -4.01
C LEU A 160 -16.13 9.87 -4.29
N LYS A 161 -16.24 9.43 -5.54
CA LYS A 161 -16.81 8.12 -5.86
C LYS A 161 -15.84 7.03 -5.48
N ILE A 162 -16.37 6.00 -4.84
CA ILE A 162 -15.64 4.81 -4.44
C ILE A 162 -15.82 3.78 -5.56
N ASN A 163 -14.70 3.42 -6.20
CA ASN A 163 -14.65 2.28 -7.11
C ASN A 163 -13.88 1.16 -6.43
N MET A 164 -14.48 -0.02 -6.31
CA MET A 164 -13.86 -1.17 -5.64
C MET A 164 -13.71 -2.32 -6.64
N HIS A 165 -12.53 -2.93 -6.65
CA HIS A 165 -12.19 -4.01 -7.57
C HIS A 165 -11.59 -5.17 -6.79
N PRO A 166 -11.98 -6.42 -7.10
CA PRO A 166 -11.24 -7.58 -6.63
C PRO A 166 -9.82 -7.56 -7.22
N ILE A 167 -8.88 -8.11 -6.48
CA ILE A 167 -7.51 -8.32 -6.94
C ILE A 167 -7.32 -9.81 -7.13
N ASP A 168 -7.01 -10.19 -8.37
CA ASP A 168 -6.59 -11.56 -8.69
C ASP A 168 -5.13 -11.74 -8.23
N LEU A 169 -4.93 -12.64 -7.25
CA LEU A 169 -3.65 -12.94 -6.60
C LEU A 169 -3.03 -14.26 -7.08
#